data_AF-A0A8T3QZZ0-F1
#
_entry.id   AF-A0A8T3QZZ0-F1
#
_cell.length_a   1.000
_cell.length_b   1.000
_cell.length_c   1.000
_cell.angle_alpha   90.00
_cell.angle_beta   90.00
_cell.angle_gamma   90.00
#
_symmetry.space_group_name_H-M   'P 1'
#
loop_
_entity.id
_entity.type
_entity.pdbx_description
1 polymer ?
#
loop_
_entity_poly.entity_id
_entity_poly.type
_entity_poly.pdbx_seq_one_letter_code
_entity_poly.pdbx_strand_id
1 'polypeptide(L)'
;RPGSTGRINLSNFYMALVMVSAMGVIMLVSMWGMFKNKRLNVFLLGAFAVGFLAVLTLGRSETFVGDDQFLRSMIPHHSRAILVCQESTLTDPEIIALCEQIVSLQTEEIQQMKETCSATDRGSRDSPVARSASVVRDPQPG
;
A
#
# COMPACT_ATOMS: atom_id res chain seq x y z
N ARG A 1 7.80 13.04 -22.82
CA ARG A 1 7.53 12.22 -21.60
C ARG A 1 6.46 12.93 -20.78
N PRO A 2 5.16 12.63 -20.93
CA PRO A 2 4.13 13.17 -20.05
C PRO A 2 3.68 12.12 -19.02
N GLY A 3 3.48 12.57 -17.77
CA GLY A 3 2.56 11.92 -16.84
C GLY A 3 3.15 10.89 -15.87
N SER A 4 4.09 11.29 -15.00
CA SER A 4 4.16 10.67 -13.67
C SER A 4 2.95 11.16 -12.87
N THR A 5 1.79 10.58 -13.16
CA THR A 5 0.60 10.76 -12.33
C THR A 5 0.96 10.27 -10.94
N GLY A 6 1.14 11.20 -10.01
CA GLY A 6 1.38 10.92 -8.60
C GLY A 6 0.19 10.16 -8.05
N ARG A 7 0.25 8.83 -8.11
CA ARG A 7 -0.68 7.95 -7.44
C ARG A 7 -0.41 8.14 -5.95
N ILE A 8 -1.22 8.99 -5.32
CA ILE A 8 -1.19 9.17 -3.87
C ILE A 8 -1.37 7.78 -3.27
N ASN A 9 -0.32 7.24 -2.65
CA ASN A 9 -0.39 5.95 -1.95
C ASN A 9 -1.36 6.16 -0.80
N LEU A 10 -2.59 5.68 -0.96
CA LEU A 10 -3.68 5.91 -0.02
C LEU A 10 -3.30 5.50 1.41
N SER A 11 -2.50 4.43 1.54
CA SER A 11 -1.93 3.98 2.81
C SER A 11 -0.94 5.00 3.42
N ASN A 12 -0.05 5.59 2.62
CA ASN A 12 0.87 6.64 3.10
C ASN A 12 0.11 7.93 3.48
N PHE A 13 -0.91 8.29 2.70
CA PHE A 13 -1.77 9.44 3.00
C PHE A 13 -2.54 9.24 4.31
N TYR A 14 -3.08 8.04 4.52
CA TYR A 14 -3.76 7.66 5.75
C TYR A 14 -2.83 7.74 6.98
N MET A 15 -1.61 7.18 6.88
CA MET A 15 -0.62 7.25 7.98
C MET A 15 -0.21 8.69 8.31
N ALA A 16 -0.04 9.55 7.29
CA ALA A 16 0.24 10.97 7.51
C ALA A 16 -0.93 11.66 8.24
N LEU A 17 -2.17 11.30 7.91
CA LEU A 17 -3.37 11.89 8.51
C LEU A 17 -3.51 11.49 9.99
N VAL A 18 -3.25 10.22 10.33
CA VAL A 18 -3.20 9.74 11.73
C VAL A 18 -2.14 10.52 12.54
N MET A 19 -0.95 10.70 12.00
CA MET A 19 0.15 11.40 12.67
C MET A 19 -0.18 12.87 12.94
N VAL A 20 -0.78 13.57 11.96
CA VAL A 20 -1.21 14.97 12.11
C VAL A 20 -2.34 15.08 13.14
N SER A 21 -3.32 14.18 13.11
CA SER A 21 -4.40 14.16 14.10
C SER A 21 -3.88 13.89 15.52
N ALA A 22 -2.99 12.91 15.70
CA ALA A 22 -2.40 12.60 17.00
C ALA A 22 -1.58 13.77 17.56
N MET A 23 -0.70 14.35 16.74
CA MET A 23 0.14 15.48 17.14
C MET A 23 -0.71 16.72 17.47
N GLY A 24 -1.78 16.98 16.71
CA GLY A 24 -2.71 18.08 16.95
C GLY A 24 -3.45 17.97 18.30
N VAL A 25 -3.90 16.77 18.67
CA VAL A 25 -4.51 16.52 19.99
C VAL A 25 -3.50 16.79 21.11
N ILE A 26 -2.27 16.27 20.99
CA ILE A 26 -1.23 16.44 22.02
C ILE A 26 -0.86 17.92 22.21
N MET A 27 -0.69 18.68 21.12
CA MET A 27 -0.36 20.10 21.17
C MET A 27 -1.47 20.93 21.85
N LEU A 28 -2.74 20.64 21.53
CA LEU A 28 -3.89 21.33 22.16
C LEU A 28 -4.03 21.01 23.64
N VAL A 29 -3.76 19.75 24.03
CA VAL A 29 -3.80 19.34 25.45
C VAL A 29 -2.65 19.98 26.24
N SER A 30 -1.45 20.07 25.66
CA SER A 30 -0.26 20.63 26.33
C SER A 30 -0.33 22.16 26.48
N MET A 31 -0.88 22.88 25.49
CA MET A 31 -1.02 24.34 25.51
C MET A 31 -2.39 24.83 26.04
N TRP A 32 -3.05 24.05 26.91
CA TRP A 32 -4.41 24.30 27.39
C TRP A 32 -4.62 25.71 28.01
N GLY A 33 -3.55 26.31 28.56
CA GLY A 33 -3.60 27.59 29.28
C GLY A 33 -3.50 28.87 28.43
N MET A 34 -3.20 28.79 27.13
CA MET A 34 -2.81 29.97 26.35
C MET A 34 -3.96 30.69 25.63
N PHE A 35 -5.09 30.01 25.37
CA PHE A 35 -6.22 30.60 24.65
C PHE A 35 -7.31 31.09 25.59
N LYS A 36 -7.58 32.41 25.57
CA LYS A 36 -8.58 33.12 26.40
C LYS A 36 -9.99 32.49 26.34
N ASN A 37 -10.34 31.80 25.25
CA ASN A 37 -11.67 31.23 25.02
C ASN A 37 -11.71 29.72 25.29
N LYS A 38 -12.05 29.32 26.53
CA LYS A 38 -12.16 27.92 26.94
C LYS A 38 -13.15 27.09 26.09
N ARG A 39 -14.25 27.71 25.62
CA ARG A 39 -15.25 27.04 24.77
C ARG A 39 -14.71 26.64 23.39
N LEU A 40 -13.90 27.51 22.79
CA LEU A 40 -13.29 27.22 21.49
C LEU A 40 -12.23 26.12 21.62
N ASN A 41 -11.46 26.11 22.71
CA ASN A 41 -10.49 25.05 22.97
C ASN A 41 -11.17 23.68 23.16
N VAL A 42 -12.28 23.63 23.91
CA VAL A 42 -13.06 22.39 24.08
C VAL A 42 -13.68 21.92 22.77
N PHE A 43 -14.18 22.83 21.93
CA PHE A 43 -14.71 22.50 20.60
C PHE A 43 -13.61 21.93 19.68
N LEU A 44 -12.46 22.60 19.61
CA LEU A 44 -11.30 22.12 18.83
C LEU A 44 -10.81 20.77 19.32
N LEU A 45 -10.66 20.60 20.64
CA LEU A 45 -10.25 19.32 21.23
C LEU A 45 -11.24 18.20 20.88
N GLY A 46 -12.54 18.46 20.98
CA GLY A 46 -13.58 17.52 20.57
C GLY A 46 -13.50 17.17 19.07
N ALA A 47 -13.31 18.16 18.21
CA ALA A 47 -13.17 17.94 16.76
C ALA A 47 -11.94 17.10 16.41
N PHE A 48 -10.78 17.39 17.02
CA PHE A 48 -9.55 16.62 16.83
C PHE A 48 -9.63 15.22 17.44
N ALA A 49 -10.29 15.05 18.60
CA ALA A 49 -10.50 13.74 19.22
C ALA A 49 -11.45 12.86 18.41
N VAL A 50 -12.57 13.42 17.92
CA VAL A 50 -13.50 12.71 17.03
C VAL A 50 -12.83 12.38 15.70
N GLY A 51 -12.09 13.34 15.13
CA GLY A 51 -11.29 13.11 13.91
C GLY A 51 -10.25 12.01 14.09
N PHE A 52 -9.50 12.04 15.20
CA PHE A 52 -8.54 11.00 15.54
C PHE A 52 -9.23 9.63 15.67
N LEU A 53 -10.36 9.54 16.38
CA LEU A 53 -11.09 8.29 16.54
C LEU A 53 -11.64 7.78 15.20
N ALA A 54 -12.23 8.65 14.38
CA ALA A 54 -12.74 8.31 13.05
C ALA A 54 -11.62 7.77 12.17
N VAL A 55 -10.50 8.50 12.06
CA VAL A 55 -9.35 8.09 11.28
C VAL A 55 -8.80 6.77 11.83
N LEU A 56 -8.63 6.62 13.14
CA LEU A 56 -8.11 5.39 13.77
C LEU A 56 -9.00 4.17 13.52
N THR A 57 -10.33 4.33 13.50
CA THR A 57 -11.24 3.24 13.09
C THR A 57 -11.13 2.90 11.60
N LEU A 58 -10.88 3.88 10.74
CA LEU A 58 -10.81 3.75 9.28
C LEU A 58 -9.51 3.11 8.74
N GLY A 59 -8.46 2.97 9.53
CA GLY A 59 -7.26 2.24 9.10
C GLY A 59 -6.71 1.30 10.15
N ARG A 60 -7.52 0.98 11.16
CA ARG A 60 -7.57 -0.37 11.72
C ARG A 60 -8.10 -1.38 10.71
N SER A 61 -8.83 -0.94 9.68
CA SER A 61 -9.24 -1.80 8.59
C SER A 61 -8.09 -1.98 7.59
N GLU A 62 -7.37 -3.10 7.71
CA GLU A 62 -6.45 -3.67 6.70
C GLU A 62 -7.21 -4.08 5.40
N THR A 63 -8.32 -3.42 5.07
CA THR A 63 -9.25 -3.80 4.00
C THR A 63 -8.97 -3.10 2.67
N PHE A 64 -7.95 -2.25 2.60
CA PHE A 64 -7.63 -1.49 1.38
C PHE A 64 -6.46 -2.04 0.58
N VAL A 65 -5.87 -3.17 0.99
CA VAL A 65 -4.92 -3.91 0.14
C VAL A 65 -5.73 -4.82 -0.78
N GLY A 66 -6.17 -4.26 -1.92
CA GLY A 66 -6.76 -5.08 -2.98
C GLY A 66 -5.74 -6.03 -3.60
N ASP A 67 -6.22 -7.08 -4.27
CA ASP A 67 -5.41 -8.17 -4.84
C ASP A 67 -4.21 -7.68 -5.66
N ASP A 68 -4.36 -6.62 -6.45
CA ASP A 68 -3.27 -6.01 -7.22
C ASP A 68 -2.16 -5.41 -6.33
N GLN A 69 -2.54 -4.68 -5.27
CA GLN A 69 -1.57 -4.12 -4.33
C GLN A 69 -0.89 -5.22 -3.52
N PHE A 70 -1.64 -6.28 -3.17
CA PHE A 70 -1.10 -7.46 -2.51
C PHE A 70 0.00 -8.10 -3.37
N LEU A 71 -0.30 -8.47 -4.62
CA LEU A 71 0.65 -9.11 -5.52
C LEU A 71 1.87 -8.22 -5.82
N ARG A 72 1.66 -6.91 -6.04
CA ARG A 72 2.77 -5.96 -6.29
C ARG A 72 3.69 -5.79 -5.09
N SER A 73 3.18 -5.98 -3.87
CA SER A 73 3.99 -5.92 -2.64
C SER A 73 4.68 -7.25 -2.31
N MET A 74 4.04 -8.38 -2.60
CA MET A 74 4.55 -9.71 -2.24
C MET A 74 5.64 -10.20 -3.21
N ILE A 75 5.55 -9.91 -4.52
CA ILE A 75 6.63 -10.26 -5.47
C ILE A 75 8.02 -9.74 -5.02
N PRO A 76 8.19 -8.44 -4.67
CA PRO A 76 9.48 -7.94 -4.18
C PRO A 76 9.82 -8.44 -2.77
N HIS A 77 8.82 -8.69 -1.91
CA HIS A 77 9.05 -9.28 -0.57
C HIS A 77 9.72 -10.65 -0.67
N HIS A 78 9.18 -11.56 -1.49
CA HIS A 78 9.75 -12.89 -1.70
C HIS A 78 11.12 -12.82 -2.39
N SER A 79 11.27 -11.91 -3.35
CA SER A 79 12.55 -11.72 -4.05
C SER A 79 13.69 -11.29 -3.10
N ARG A 80 13.37 -10.55 -2.04
CA ARG A 80 14.36 -10.17 -1.01
C ARG A 80 14.90 -11.38 -0.26
N ALA A 81 14.05 -12.35 0.07
CA ALA A 81 14.50 -13.54 0.79
C ALA A 81 15.34 -14.47 -0.09
N ILE A 82 15.06 -14.55 -1.40
CA ILE A 82 15.95 -15.21 -2.38
C ILE A 82 17.32 -14.54 -2.41
N LEU A 83 17.36 -13.20 -2.49
CA LEU A 83 18.61 -12.45 -2.50
C LEU A 83 19.45 -12.69 -1.25
N VAL A 84 18.82 -12.67 -0.07
CA VAL A 84 19.51 -12.95 1.20
C VAL A 84 20.14 -14.34 1.19
N CYS A 85 19.44 -15.36 0.69
CA CYS A 85 20.00 -16.71 0.58
C CYS A 85 21.20 -16.75 -0.39
N GLN A 86 21.11 -16.04 -1.51
CA GLN A 86 22.16 -16.00 -2.55
C GLN A 86 23.41 -15.22 -2.12
N GLU A 87 23.25 -14.16 -1.34
CA GLU A 87 24.36 -13.30 -0.88
C GLU A 87 24.94 -13.76 0.46
N SER A 88 24.24 -14.63 1.20
CA SER A 88 24.72 -15.15 2.49
C SER A 88 25.84 -16.19 2.31
N THR A 89 26.95 -16.00 3.05
CA THR A 89 27.99 -17.02 3.16
C THR A 89 27.65 -17.97 4.31
N LEU A 90 26.95 -19.06 3.98
CA LEU A 90 26.52 -20.08 4.94
C LEU A 90 27.55 -21.21 5.03
N THR A 91 27.76 -21.72 6.24
CA THR A 91 28.71 -22.83 6.51
C THR A 91 28.05 -24.05 7.12
N ASP A 92 26.87 -23.88 7.71
CA ASP A 92 26.08 -24.97 8.28
C ASP A 92 25.28 -25.69 7.18
N PRO A 93 25.43 -27.03 7.04
CA PRO A 93 24.77 -27.79 5.97
C PRO A 93 23.24 -27.84 6.09
N GLU A 94 22.69 -27.76 7.30
CA GLU A 94 21.24 -27.72 7.52
C GLU A 94 20.66 -26.38 7.07
N ILE A 95 21.37 -25.28 7.36
CA ILE A 95 20.98 -23.94 6.93
C ILE A 95 21.11 -23.78 5.41
N ILE A 96 22.13 -24.36 4.78
CA ILE A 96 22.27 -24.38 3.32
C ILE A 96 21.09 -25.10 2.67
N ALA A 97 20.74 -26.30 3.16
CA ALA A 97 19.60 -27.06 2.67
C ALA A 97 18.27 -26.31 2.87
N LEU A 98 18.13 -25.56 3.97
CA LEU A 98 16.98 -24.69 4.19
C LEU A 98 16.93 -23.54 3.18
N CYS A 99 18.05 -22.89 2.89
CA CYS A 99 18.13 -21.82 1.90
C CYS A 99 17.79 -22.31 0.49
N GLU A 100 18.23 -23.50 0.08
CA GLU A 100 17.83 -24.10 -1.20
C GLU A 100 16.31 -24.31 -1.29
N GLN A 101 15.69 -24.82 -0.22
CA GLN A 101 14.24 -24.98 -0.15
C GLN A 101 13.51 -23.63 -0.22
N ILE A 102 13.99 -22.63 0.53
CA ILE A 102 13.43 -21.26 0.53
C ILE A 102 13.49 -20.64 -0.86
N VAL A 103 14.61 -20.80 -1.58
CA VAL A 103 14.77 -20.28 -2.94
C VAL A 103 13.82 -20.98 -3.91
N SER A 104 13.72 -22.31 -3.83
CA SER A 104 12.82 -23.09 -4.69
C SER A 104 11.36 -22.66 -4.50
N LEU A 105 10.88 -22.68 -3.26
CA LEU A 105 9.49 -22.38 -2.92
C LEU A 105 9.12 -20.95 -3.29
N GLN A 106 9.94 -19.97 -2.93
CA GLN A 106 9.64 -18.56 -3.21
C GLN A 106 9.72 -18.23 -4.71
N THR A 107 10.52 -18.95 -5.49
CA THR A 107 10.55 -18.79 -6.95
C THR A 107 9.24 -19.28 -7.57
N GLU A 108 8.71 -20.43 -7.12
CA GLU A 108 7.40 -20.92 -7.53
C GLU A 108 6.27 -19.96 -7.14
N GLU A 109 6.27 -19.45 -5.91
CA GLU A 109 5.27 -18.49 -5.43
C GLU A 109 5.31 -17.18 -6.24
N ILE A 110 6.51 -16.67 -6.56
CA ILE A 110 6.67 -15.49 -7.43
C ILE A 110 6.09 -15.76 -8.82
N GLN A 111 6.30 -16.94 -9.39
CA GLN A 111 5.77 -17.30 -10.69
C GLN A 111 4.23 -17.33 -10.68
N GLN A 112 3.63 -17.97 -9.68
CA GLN A 112 2.17 -17.99 -9.51
C GLN A 112 1.58 -16.58 -9.34
N MET A 113 2.25 -15.73 -8.55
CA MET A 113 1.84 -14.33 -8.37
C MET A 113 1.93 -13.50 -9.65
N LYS A 114 3.00 -13.70 -10.45
CA LYS A 114 3.16 -13.03 -11.75
C LYS A 114 2.09 -13.47 -12.75
N GLU A 115 1.76 -14.75 -12.79
CA GLU A 115 0.70 -15.29 -13.64
C GLU A 115 -0.66 -14.68 -13.27
N THR A 116 -0.98 -14.67 -11.97
CA THR A 116 -2.22 -14.07 -11.43
C THR A 116 -2.30 -12.57 -11.69
N CYS A 117 -1.19 -11.85 -11.54
CA CYS A 117 -1.11 -10.42 -11.85
C CYS A 117 -1.35 -10.17 -13.36
N SER A 118 -0.75 -10.98 -14.24
CA SER A 118 -0.95 -10.87 -15.70
C SER A 118 -2.38 -11.19 -16.15
N ALA A 119 -3.06 -12.08 -15.43
CA ALA A 119 -4.46 -12.43 -15.68
C ALA A 119 -5.39 -11.29 -15.23
N THR A 120 -5.10 -10.69 -14.08
CA THR A 120 -5.80 -9.51 -13.56
C THR A 120 -5.64 -8.29 -14.49
N ASP A 121 -4.44 -8.06 -15.01
CA ASP A 121 -4.16 -7.01 -16.01
C ASP A 121 -4.85 -7.29 -17.37
N ARG A 122 -5.17 -8.54 -17.70
CA ARG A 122 -5.95 -8.91 -18.90
C ARG A 122 -7.45 -8.74 -18.69
N GLY A 123 -8.00 -9.19 -17.56
CA GLY A 123 -9.43 -9.00 -17.23
C GLY A 123 -9.83 -7.52 -17.09
N SER A 124 -8.91 -6.66 -16.65
CA SER A 124 -9.10 -5.20 -16.63
C SER A 124 -9.05 -4.57 -18.03
N ARG A 125 -8.32 -5.14 -18.99
CA ARG A 125 -8.35 -4.72 -20.41
C ARG A 125 -9.55 -5.24 -21.19
N ASP A 126 -10.11 -6.39 -20.80
CA ASP A 126 -11.29 -6.98 -21.45
C ASP A 126 -12.63 -6.48 -20.89
N SER A 127 -12.59 -5.66 -19.84
CA SER A 127 -13.75 -4.97 -19.29
C SER A 127 -14.45 -4.10 -20.36
N PRO A 128 -15.80 -4.03 -20.39
CA PRO A 128 -16.55 -3.32 -21.45
C PRO A 128 -16.13 -1.85 -21.66
N VAL A 129 -15.56 -1.23 -20.62
CA VAL A 129 -15.05 0.15 -20.60
C VAL A 129 -13.72 0.31 -21.35
N ALA A 130 -12.86 -0.71 -21.38
CA ALA A 130 -11.58 -0.66 -22.10
C ALA A 130 -11.75 -1.03 -23.59
N ARG A 131 -12.72 -1.89 -23.92
CA ARG A 131 -13.11 -2.20 -25.32
C ARG A 131 -13.65 -1.00 -26.08
N SER A 132 -14.34 -0.08 -25.41
CA SER A 132 -14.80 1.18 -26.02
C SER A 132 -13.69 2.20 -26.25
N ALA A 133 -12.51 2.04 -25.61
CA ALA A 133 -11.33 2.87 -25.84
C ALA A 133 -10.41 2.35 -26.96
N SER A 134 -10.49 1.05 -27.34
CA SER A 134 -9.71 0.47 -28.43
C SER A 134 -10.40 0.51 -29.80
N VAL A 135 -11.73 0.65 -29.86
CA VAL A 135 -12.49 0.73 -31.13
C VAL A 135 -12.27 2.06 -31.88
N VAL A 136 -11.73 3.09 -31.23
CA VAL A 136 -11.50 4.42 -31.86
C VAL A 136 -10.16 4.51 -32.62
N ARG A 137 -9.37 3.43 -32.69
CA ARG A 137 -8.00 3.50 -33.27
C ARG A 137 -7.73 2.65 -34.52
N ASP A 138 -8.75 2.11 -35.18
CA ASP A 138 -8.57 1.60 -36.55
C ASP A 138 -8.86 2.72 -37.55
N PRO A 139 -7.86 3.22 -38.31
CA PRO A 139 -8.13 4.05 -39.46
C PRO A 139 -8.71 3.15 -40.55
N GLN A 140 -9.93 3.44 -40.98
CA GLN A 140 -10.50 2.86 -42.19
C GLN A 140 -9.56 3.13 -43.39
N PRO A 141 -9.20 2.13 -44.19
CA PRO A 141 -8.50 2.37 -45.44
C PRO A 141 -9.50 2.97 -46.44
N GLY A 142 -9.24 4.20 -46.88
CA GLY A 142 -9.86 4.84 -48.04
C GLY A 142 -8.95 4.71 -49.25
#